data_AF-A0ABD2LKB7-F1
#
_entry.id   AF-A0ABD2LKB7-F1
#
_cell.length_a   1.000
_cell.length_b   1.000
_cell.length_c   1.000
_cell.angle_alpha   90.00
_cell.angle_beta   90.00
_cell.angle_gamma   90.00
#
_symmetry.space_group_name_H-M   'P 1'
#
loop_
_entity.id
_entity.type
_entity.pdbx_description
1 polymer ?
#
loop_
_entity_poly.entity_id
_entity_poly.type
_entity_poly.pdbx_seq_one_letter_code
_entity_poly.pdbx_strand_id
1 'polypeptide(L)'
;MRDFVDRVVMTRHMPIDDAKFFNTFNQIPMVSISDSQQKHLPKGILPASLNWIGTVHNGIPLDQLTFRQPHPGTSERPYLAWMGRMAPEKGVDIAIEFALRSGIKLKIAAQLVDEHKHSFWHKQN
;
A
#
# COMPACT_ATOMS: atom_id res chain seq x y z
N MET A 1 -5.38 -34.87 -3.46
CA MET A 1 -5.49 -33.41 -3.59
C MET A 1 -5.77 -32.73 -2.25
N ARG A 2 -6.64 -33.28 -1.37
CA ARG A 2 -6.93 -32.71 -0.04
C ARG A 2 -5.71 -32.64 0.89
N ASP A 3 -4.89 -33.70 0.97
CA ASP A 3 -3.66 -33.72 1.81
C ASP A 3 -2.68 -32.56 1.57
N PHE A 4 -2.66 -31.98 0.37
CA PHE A 4 -1.79 -30.86 0.04
C PHE A 4 -2.38 -29.53 0.53
N VAL A 5 -3.71 -29.36 0.43
CA VAL A 5 -4.40 -28.11 0.80
C VAL A 5 -4.23 -27.81 2.30
N ASP A 6 -4.28 -28.84 3.13
CA ASP A 6 -4.16 -28.69 4.59
C ASP A 6 -2.73 -28.39 5.08
N ARG A 7 -1.74 -28.42 4.17
CA ARG A 7 -0.31 -28.20 4.48
C ARG A 7 0.26 -26.94 3.82
N VAL A 8 -0.59 -26.13 3.21
CA VAL A 8 -0.19 -24.91 2.49
C VAL A 8 -0.99 -23.72 2.99
N VAL A 9 -0.30 -22.60 3.13
CA VAL A 9 -0.92 -21.29 3.33
C VAL A 9 -0.38 -20.32 2.27
N MET A 10 -1.24 -19.44 1.78
CA MET A 10 -0.87 -18.41 0.80
C MET A 10 -1.06 -17.01 1.38
N THR A 11 -0.15 -16.10 1.03
CA THR A 11 -0.31 -14.66 1.26
C THR A 11 -0.18 -13.92 -0.07
N ARG A 12 -1.09 -12.98 -0.34
CA ARG A 12 -1.04 -12.09 -1.50
C ARG A 12 -0.75 -10.67 -1.02
N HIS A 13 0.43 -10.14 -1.35
CA HIS A 13 0.85 -8.78 -0.95
C HIS A 13 0.31 -7.68 -1.89
N MET A 14 -0.01 -8.04 -3.13
CA MET A 14 -0.59 -7.17 -4.15
C MET A 14 -2.12 -7.15 -4.05
N PRO A 15 -2.84 -6.30 -4.82
CA PRO A 15 -4.29 -6.40 -4.93
C PRO A 15 -4.74 -7.83 -5.29
N ILE A 16 -5.93 -8.20 -4.82
CA ILE A 16 -6.59 -9.48 -5.11
C ILE A 16 -7.54 -9.24 -6.27
N ASP A 17 -7.03 -9.38 -7.48
CA ASP A 17 -7.71 -8.99 -8.73
C ASP A 17 -7.76 -10.10 -9.79
N ASP A 18 -7.11 -11.24 -9.55
CA ASP A 18 -7.15 -12.41 -10.44
C ASP A 18 -8.34 -13.32 -10.12
N ALA A 19 -9.48 -12.99 -10.73
CA ALA A 19 -10.71 -13.75 -10.61
C ALA A 19 -10.54 -15.26 -10.82
N LYS A 20 -9.79 -15.63 -11.87
CA LYS A 20 -9.65 -17.02 -12.29
C LYS A 20 -8.86 -17.80 -11.26
N PHE A 21 -7.73 -17.26 -10.80
CA PHE A 21 -6.91 -17.87 -9.78
C PHE A 21 -7.70 -18.06 -8.47
N PHE A 22 -8.29 -16.99 -7.95
CA PHE A 22 -8.95 -17.05 -6.64
C PHE A 22 -10.25 -17.85 -6.65
N ASN A 23 -10.96 -17.95 -7.78
CA ASN A 23 -12.11 -18.85 -7.90
C ASN A 23 -11.69 -20.33 -8.02
N THR A 24 -10.57 -20.63 -8.70
CA THR A 24 -10.10 -22.01 -8.89
C THR A 24 -9.48 -22.60 -7.63
N PHE A 25 -8.83 -21.76 -6.81
CA PHE A 25 -8.08 -22.17 -5.63
C PHE A 25 -8.66 -21.63 -4.32
N ASN A 26 -9.98 -21.36 -4.27
CA ASN A 26 -10.64 -20.76 -3.11
C ASN A 26 -10.56 -21.59 -1.82
N GLN A 27 -10.24 -22.88 -1.92
CA GLN A 27 -10.06 -23.81 -0.81
C GLN A 27 -8.71 -23.64 -0.10
N ILE A 28 -7.71 -23.03 -0.74
CA ILE A 28 -6.38 -22.87 -0.14
C ILE A 28 -6.46 -21.86 1.01
N PRO A 29 -6.00 -22.23 2.23
CA PRO A 29 -5.95 -21.29 3.35
C PRO A 29 -5.15 -20.04 3.01
N MET A 30 -5.72 -18.87 3.29
CA MET A 30 -5.08 -17.58 3.03
C MET A 30 -4.86 -16.78 4.30
N VAL A 31 -3.71 -16.12 4.34
CA VAL A 31 -3.38 -15.09 5.32
C VAL A 31 -3.43 -13.74 4.63
N SER A 32 -4.20 -12.81 5.19
CA SER A 32 -4.26 -11.44 4.69
C SER A 32 -3.16 -10.59 5.30
N ILE A 33 -2.76 -9.52 4.60
CA ILE A 33 -1.81 -8.53 5.14
C ILE A 33 -2.50 -7.42 5.96
N SER A 34 -3.83 -7.41 5.96
CA SER A 34 -4.66 -6.49 6.75
C SER A 34 -6.11 -6.98 6.81
N ASP A 35 -6.87 -6.48 7.78
CA ASP A 35 -8.33 -6.69 7.82
C ASP A 35 -9.05 -5.98 6.66
N SER A 36 -8.47 -4.87 6.18
CA SER A 36 -9.01 -4.14 5.02
C SER A 36 -8.98 -4.99 3.75
N GLN A 37 -7.92 -5.77 3.54
CA GLN A 37 -7.83 -6.66 2.38
C GLN A 37 -8.94 -7.72 2.35
N GLN A 38 -9.37 -8.21 3.52
CA GLN A 38 -10.48 -9.16 3.61
C GLN A 38 -11.83 -8.50 3.29
N LYS A 39 -12.02 -7.23 3.71
CA LYS A 39 -13.28 -6.48 3.54
C LYS A 39 -13.49 -5.95 2.12
N HIS A 40 -12.41 -5.68 1.39
CA HIS A 40 -12.45 -4.99 0.09
C HIS A 40 -12.12 -5.91 -1.08
N LEU A 41 -12.69 -7.12 -1.09
CA LEU A 41 -12.63 -7.98 -2.27
C LEU A 41 -13.43 -7.37 -3.44
N PRO A 42 -12.93 -7.45 -4.69
CA PRO A 42 -13.68 -7.08 -5.89
C PRO A 42 -15.07 -7.74 -5.96
N LYS A 43 -16.10 -6.93 -5.74
CA LYS A 43 -17.49 -7.37 -5.79
C LYS A 43 -17.87 -7.79 -7.21
N GLY A 44 -18.65 -8.87 -7.32
CA GLY A 44 -19.16 -9.37 -8.60
C GLY A 44 -18.16 -10.18 -9.44
N ILE A 45 -16.91 -10.31 -8.98
CA ILE A 45 -15.85 -11.06 -9.67
C ILE A 45 -15.32 -12.20 -8.79
N LEU A 46 -15.24 -11.96 -7.48
CA LEU A 46 -14.80 -12.92 -6.47
C LEU A 46 -15.96 -13.30 -5.52
N PRO A 47 -15.84 -14.45 -4.81
CA PRO A 47 -16.77 -14.78 -3.74
C PRO A 47 -16.77 -13.70 -2.66
N ALA A 48 -17.85 -13.67 -1.86
CA ALA A 48 -18.00 -12.73 -0.75
C ALA A 48 -16.87 -12.84 0.30
N SER A 49 -16.23 -14.01 0.39
CA SER A 49 -15.05 -14.26 1.21
C SER A 49 -14.16 -15.32 0.55
N LEU A 50 -12.85 -15.23 0.80
CA LEU A 50 -11.89 -16.31 0.56
C LEU A 50 -11.72 -17.13 1.85
N ASN A 51 -10.98 -18.24 1.79
CA ASN A 51 -10.66 -19.08 2.95
C ASN A 51 -9.62 -18.40 3.86
N TRP A 52 -10.02 -17.30 4.50
CA TRP A 52 -9.16 -16.55 5.43
C TRP A 52 -8.96 -17.35 6.72
N ILE A 53 -7.71 -17.59 7.09
CA ILE A 53 -7.34 -18.26 8.35
C ILE A 53 -6.65 -17.32 9.34
N GLY A 54 -6.32 -16.10 8.92
CA GLY A 54 -5.74 -15.09 9.79
C GLY A 54 -5.24 -13.84 9.05
N THR A 55 -4.75 -12.89 9.82
CA THR A 55 -4.12 -11.65 9.35
C THR A 55 -2.70 -11.57 9.91
N VAL A 56 -1.71 -11.31 9.06
CA VAL A 56 -0.34 -10.99 9.47
C VAL A 56 0.04 -9.65 8.89
N HIS A 57 0.12 -8.62 9.74
CA HIS A 57 0.50 -7.28 9.32
C HIS A 57 1.98 -7.20 8.98
N ASN A 58 2.32 -6.49 7.90
CA ASN A 58 3.72 -6.20 7.56
C ASN A 58 4.35 -5.36 8.67
N GLY A 59 5.51 -5.80 9.15
CA GLY A 59 6.33 -5.08 10.13
C GLY A 59 7.57 -4.44 9.51
N ILE A 60 8.26 -3.64 10.32
CA ILE A 60 9.57 -3.06 10.02
C ILE A 60 10.52 -3.33 11.21
N PRO A 61 11.84 -3.43 10.98
CA PRO A 61 12.82 -3.61 12.05
C PRO A 61 12.97 -2.31 12.86
N LEU A 62 12.36 -2.25 14.05
CA LEU A 62 12.34 -1.05 14.90
C LEU A 62 13.71 -0.70 15.50
N ASP A 63 14.56 -1.71 15.68
CA ASP A 63 15.95 -1.57 16.11
C ASP A 63 16.81 -0.81 15.10
N GLN A 64 16.45 -0.86 13.81
CA GLN A 64 17.14 -0.13 12.73
C GLN A 64 16.53 1.27 12.48
N LEU A 65 15.32 1.52 12.99
CA LEU A 65 14.56 2.75 12.74
C LEU A 65 14.32 3.51 14.05
N THR A 66 15.41 3.92 14.69
CA THR A 66 15.35 4.70 15.92
C THR A 66 14.76 6.08 15.67
N PHE A 67 13.67 6.39 16.39
CA PHE A 67 13.10 7.73 16.40
C PHE A 67 14.14 8.76 16.89
N ARG A 68 14.35 9.83 16.12
CA ARG A 68 15.23 10.93 16.49
C ARG A 68 14.40 12.17 16.78
N GLN A 69 14.54 12.72 17.98
CA GLN A 69 13.99 14.03 18.27
C GLN A 69 14.67 15.11 17.43
N PRO A 70 13.96 16.20 17.07
CA PRO A 70 14.57 17.37 16.47
C PRO A 70 15.77 17.83 17.31
N HIS A 71 16.89 18.17 16.66
CA HIS A 71 18.06 18.67 17.39
C HIS A 71 17.71 20.02 18.05
N PRO A 72 18.00 20.21 19.34
CA PRO A 72 17.90 21.53 19.96
C PRO A 72 18.73 22.54 19.16
N GLY A 73 18.11 23.62 18.70
CA GLY A 73 18.77 24.66 17.90
C GLY A 73 18.58 24.55 16.38
N THR A 74 17.93 23.50 15.86
CA THR A 74 17.49 23.52 14.45
C THR A 74 16.25 24.41 14.33
N SER A 75 16.40 25.56 13.70
CA SER A 75 15.32 26.50 13.37
C SER A 75 14.48 26.06 12.16
N GLU A 76 14.44 24.76 11.85
CA GLU A 76 13.59 24.24 10.79
C GLU A 76 12.11 24.40 11.18
N ARG A 77 11.38 25.16 10.36
CA ARG A 77 9.93 25.29 10.51
C ARG A 77 9.27 23.91 10.30
N PRO A 78 8.14 23.63 10.99
CA PRO A 78 7.35 22.43 10.76
C PRO A 78 7.03 22.24 9.27
N TYR A 79 7.03 20.99 8.82
CA TYR A 79 6.73 20.62 7.44
C TYR A 79 5.90 19.33 7.40
N LEU A 80 5.16 19.18 6.31
CA LEU A 80 4.52 17.92 5.92
C LEU A 80 5.54 17.07 5.17
N ALA A 81 5.55 15.76 5.42
CA ALA A 81 6.40 14.82 4.71
C ALA A 81 5.54 13.84 3.91
N TRP A 82 5.91 13.63 2.65
CA TRP A 82 5.35 12.56 1.82
C TRP A 82 6.50 11.72 1.25
N MET A 83 6.37 10.40 1.30
CA MET A 83 7.37 9.45 0.79
C MET A 83 6.68 8.29 0.07
N GLY A 84 7.11 8.00 -1.16
CA GLY A 84 6.49 6.94 -1.96
C GLY A 84 6.94 6.89 -3.41
N ARG A 85 6.26 6.09 -4.23
CA ARG A 85 6.45 6.08 -5.69
C ARG A 85 5.62 7.20 -6.31
N MET A 86 6.17 7.91 -7.31
CA MET A 86 5.38 8.85 -8.12
C MET A 86 4.40 8.09 -9.00
N ALA A 87 3.23 7.78 -8.46
CA ALA A 87 2.17 7.06 -9.14
C ALA A 87 0.79 7.55 -8.65
N PRO A 88 -0.24 7.56 -9.52
CA PRO A 88 -1.56 8.12 -9.19
C PRO A 88 -2.19 7.51 -7.93
N GLU A 89 -2.06 6.20 -7.74
CA GLU A 89 -2.63 5.49 -6.60
C GLU A 89 -1.97 5.84 -5.25
N LYS A 90 -0.85 6.59 -5.28
CA LYS A 90 -0.15 7.07 -4.09
C LYS A 90 -0.58 8.47 -3.64
N GLY A 91 -1.41 9.16 -4.41
CA GLY A 91 -2.07 10.41 -3.99
C GLY A 91 -1.12 11.57 -3.71
N VAL A 92 -0.02 11.70 -4.47
CA VAL A 92 0.94 12.81 -4.30
C VAL A 92 0.34 14.17 -4.65
N ASP A 93 -0.58 14.19 -5.61
CA ASP A 93 -1.41 15.33 -5.99
C ASP A 93 -2.28 15.82 -4.83
N ILE A 94 -2.94 14.91 -4.11
CA ILE A 94 -3.74 15.22 -2.92
C ILE A 94 -2.85 15.83 -1.82
N ALA A 95 -1.63 15.30 -1.63
CA ALA A 95 -0.69 15.85 -0.66
C ALA A 95 -0.26 17.28 -1.03
N ILE A 96 -0.01 17.55 -2.31
CA ILE A 96 0.33 18.89 -2.83
C ILE A 96 -0.85 19.86 -2.62
N GLU A 97 -2.06 19.44 -2.96
CA GLU A 97 -3.26 20.26 -2.78
C GLU A 97 -3.45 20.63 -1.31
N PHE A 98 -3.29 19.66 -0.40
CA PHE A 98 -3.38 19.90 1.04
C PHE A 98 -2.31 20.90 1.52
N ALA A 99 -1.07 20.76 1.04
CA ALA A 99 0.02 21.68 1.38
C ALA A 99 -0.25 23.11 0.90
N LEU A 100 -0.75 23.27 -0.33
CA LEU A 100 -1.12 24.57 -0.90
C LEU A 100 -2.25 25.23 -0.09
N ARG A 101 -3.29 24.47 0.26
CA ARG A 101 -4.43 24.96 1.05
C ARG A 101 -4.05 25.30 2.49
N SER A 102 -3.14 24.55 3.10
CA SER A 102 -2.71 24.74 4.50
C SER A 102 -1.60 25.79 4.66
N GLY A 103 -0.88 26.12 3.58
CA GLY A 103 0.32 26.97 3.64
C GLY A 103 1.51 26.31 4.36
N ILE A 104 1.44 25.03 4.71
CA ILE A 104 2.54 24.29 5.35
C ILE A 104 3.47 23.74 4.27
N LYS A 105 4.78 23.95 4.44
CA LYS A 105 5.79 23.41 3.53
C LYS A 105 5.67 21.88 3.43
N LEU A 106 5.61 21.35 2.21
CA LEU A 106 5.64 19.91 1.94
C LEU A 106 7.03 19.50 1.40
N LYS A 107 7.65 18.50 2.01
CA LYS A 107 8.84 17.82 1.49
C LYS A 107 8.42 16.47 0.89
N ILE A 108 8.75 16.24 -0.38
CA ILE A 108 8.43 15.03 -1.14
C ILE A 108 9.71 14.23 -1.40
N ALA A 109 9.76 13.00 -0.94
CA ALA A 109 10.83 12.04 -1.25
C ALA A 109 10.24 10.92 -2.10
N ALA A 110 10.43 10.98 -3.42
CA ALA A 110 9.73 10.09 -4.33
C ALA A 110 10.65 9.36 -5.31
N GLN A 111 10.35 8.09 -5.54
CA GLN A 111 10.96 7.33 -6.63
C GLN A 111 10.13 7.49 -7.91
N LEU A 112 10.78 7.84 -9.02
CA LEU A 112 10.18 7.78 -10.36
C LEU A 112 10.16 6.32 -10.83
N VAL A 113 8.99 5.83 -11.23
CA VAL A 113 8.80 4.48 -11.80
C VAL A 113 8.60 4.60 -13.32
N ASP A 114 9.34 3.79 -14.09
CA ASP A 114 9.49 3.89 -15.55
C ASP A 114 8.16 3.86 -16.33
N GLU A 115 7.21 3.04 -15.90
CA GLU A 115 5.90 2.85 -16.56
C GLU A 115 4.98 4.09 -16.57
N HIS A 116 5.33 5.13 -15.80
CA HIS A 116 4.56 6.38 -15.71
C HIS A 116 5.36 7.65 -16.04
N LYS A 117 6.61 7.52 -16.53
CA LYS A 117 7.48 8.68 -16.82
C LYS A 117 6.87 9.69 -17.79
N HIS A 118 6.05 9.24 -18.74
CA HIS A 118 5.50 10.10 -19.80
C HIS A 118 4.04 10.52 -19.60
N SER A 119 3.23 9.82 -18.81
CA SER A 119 1.79 10.10 -18.72
C SER A 119 1.39 11.04 -17.59
N PHE A 120 2.17 11.09 -16.50
CA PHE A 120 1.80 11.87 -15.31
C PHE A 120 2.01 13.39 -15.51
N TRP A 121 3.07 13.79 -16.20
CA TRP A 121 3.48 15.21 -16.29
C TRP A 121 2.98 15.95 -17.53
N HIS A 122 2.38 15.27 -18.51
CA HIS A 122 1.97 15.88 -19.78
C HIS A 122 0.48 16.26 -19.86
N LYS A 123 -0.25 16.28 -18.73
CA LYS A 123 -1.61 16.86 -18.69
C LYS A 123 -1.62 18.18 -17.94
N GLN A 124 -1.13 19.23 -18.60
CA GLN A 124 -1.63 20.61 -18.53
C GLN A 124 -0.74 21.52 -19.40
N ASN A 125 -1.18 21.71 -20.65
CA ASN A 125 -1.01 22.94 -21.43
C ASN A 125 -2.33 23.17 -22.14
#